data_AF-A0A1R1MHU0-F1
#
_entry.id   AF-A0A1R1MHU0-F1
#
_cell.length_a   1.000
_cell.length_b   1.000
_cell.length_c   1.000
_cell.angle_alpha   90.00
_cell.angle_beta   90.00
_cell.angle_gamma   90.00
#
_symmetry.space_group_name_H-M   'P 1'
#
loop_
_entity.id
_entity.type
_entity.pdbx_description
1 polymer ?
#
loop_
_entity_poly.entity_id
_entity_poly.type
_entity_poly.pdbx_seq_one_letter_code
_entity_poly.pdbx_strand_id
1 'polypeptide(L)'
;MADIKEQKLLYHLTDIENLPSILEQGLLSRSKVSGFVDVADADIIESRKNLALDHYVPFHFFGGSPFDGRVQIDNKDKRFALITVRRTVAEANGWKIIPRHPLANETASRLYSSEYFLRVLDM
;
A
#
# COMPACT_ATOMS: atom_id res chain seq x y z
N MET A 1 -5.41 -1.06 -21.77
CA MET A 1 -4.78 -1.45 -20.49
C MET A 1 -4.75 -2.97 -20.44
N ALA A 2 -3.63 -3.58 -20.05
CA ALA A 2 -3.56 -5.03 -19.86
C ALA A 2 -4.48 -5.47 -18.70
N ASP A 3 -5.13 -6.62 -18.83
CA ASP A 3 -5.96 -7.19 -17.76
C ASP A 3 -5.13 -7.35 -16.48
N ILE A 4 -5.72 -6.96 -15.34
CA ILE A 4 -5.04 -7.02 -14.05
C ILE A 4 -4.65 -8.46 -13.67
N LYS A 5 -5.39 -9.45 -14.16
CA LYS A 5 -5.09 -10.88 -13.96
C LYS A 5 -3.76 -11.29 -14.57
N GLU A 6 -3.35 -10.60 -15.65
CA GLU A 6 -2.11 -10.91 -16.38
C GLU A 6 -0.89 -10.16 -15.82
N GLN A 7 -1.09 -9.19 -14.95
CA GLN A 7 0.01 -8.46 -14.33
C GLN A 7 0.71 -9.29 -13.24
N LYS A 8 2.02 -9.09 -13.08
CA LYS A 8 2.88 -9.94 -12.23
C LYS A 8 3.43 -9.25 -11.00
N LEU A 9 3.21 -7.94 -10.87
CA LEU A 9 3.79 -7.12 -9.82
C LEU A 9 2.71 -6.58 -8.88
N LEU A 10 3.17 -6.28 -7.67
CA LEU A 10 2.53 -5.51 -6.63
C LEU A 10 3.38 -4.27 -6.37
N TYR A 11 2.77 -3.15 -6.02
CA TYR A 11 3.43 -1.85 -5.98
C TYR A 11 3.24 -1.16 -4.62
N HIS A 12 4.29 -0.56 -4.07
CA HIS A 12 4.23 0.22 -2.84
C HIS A 12 4.92 1.56 -3.08
N LEU A 13 4.15 2.65 -2.99
CA LEU A 13 4.67 4.00 -3.07
C LEU A 13 5.14 4.46 -1.70
N THR A 14 6.36 5.00 -1.63
CA THR A 14 6.94 5.57 -0.41
C THR A 14 7.73 6.84 -0.74
N ASP A 15 7.94 7.69 0.27
CA ASP A 15 8.91 8.78 0.17
C ASP A 15 10.34 8.22 0.01
N ILE A 16 11.16 8.85 -0.84
CA ILE A 16 12.55 8.43 -1.06
C ILE A 16 13.38 8.48 0.23
N GLU A 17 13.06 9.38 1.15
CA GLU A 17 13.76 9.54 2.44
C GLU A 17 13.49 8.35 3.38
N ASN A 18 12.49 7.52 3.09
CA ASN A 18 12.26 6.26 3.81
C ASN A 18 13.16 5.11 3.33
N LEU A 19 13.83 5.24 2.17
CA LEU A 19 14.64 4.15 1.60
C LEU A 19 15.78 3.68 2.51
N PRO A 20 16.55 4.54 3.20
CA PRO A 20 17.61 4.07 4.09
C PRO A 20 17.09 3.10 5.16
N SER A 21 15.99 3.44 5.84
CA SER A 21 15.36 2.57 6.84
C SER A 21 14.81 1.28 6.23
N ILE A 22 14.18 1.36 5.06
CA ILE A 22 13.65 0.17 4.35
C ILE A 22 14.78 -0.78 3.95
N LEU A 23 15.93 -0.26 3.52
CA LEU A 23 17.09 -1.08 3.15
C LEU A 23 17.76 -1.71 4.37
N GLU A 24 17.75 -1.04 5.51
CA GLU A 24 18.34 -1.53 6.76
C GLU A 24 17.43 -2.56 7.46
N GLN A 25 16.14 -2.27 7.57
CA GLN A 25 15.20 -2.97 8.45
C GLN A 25 14.14 -3.76 7.68
N GLY A 26 14.13 -3.63 6.35
CA GLY A 26 13.05 -4.11 5.50
C GLY A 26 11.84 -3.20 5.51
N LEU A 27 10.86 -3.55 4.68
CA LEU A 27 9.59 -2.83 4.60
C LEU A 27 8.66 -3.27 5.75
N LEU A 28 8.56 -2.43 6.77
CA LEU A 28 7.77 -2.66 7.99
C LEU A 28 6.38 -2.01 7.90
N SER A 29 5.44 -2.53 8.70
CA SER A 29 4.10 -1.97 8.82
C SER A 29 4.12 -0.71 9.67
N ARG A 30 3.10 0.14 9.51
CA ARG A 30 3.03 1.43 10.20
C ARG A 30 3.09 1.29 11.72
N SER A 31 2.52 0.21 12.26
CA SER A 31 2.57 -0.13 13.69
C SER A 31 3.96 -0.53 14.21
N LYS A 32 4.91 -0.91 13.33
CA LYS A 32 6.25 -1.40 13.70
C LYS A 32 7.39 -0.43 13.35
N VAL A 33 7.10 0.67 12.64
CA VAL A 33 8.12 1.65 12.21
C VAL A 33 7.95 2.98 12.95
N SER A 34 9.05 3.60 13.36
CA SER A 34 9.10 4.92 13.97
C SER A 34 9.93 5.89 13.14
N GLY A 35 9.58 7.16 13.12
CA GLY A 35 10.40 8.20 12.47
C GLY A 35 10.45 8.12 10.94
N PHE A 36 9.36 7.70 10.30
CA PHE A 36 9.22 7.66 8.84
C PHE A 36 8.42 8.86 8.32
N VAL A 37 8.58 9.18 7.04
CA VAL A 37 7.78 10.18 6.35
C VAL A 37 6.47 9.56 5.90
N ASP A 38 5.37 10.02 6.51
CA ASP A 38 4.03 9.64 6.07
C ASP A 38 3.63 10.44 4.82
N VAL A 39 2.99 9.74 3.90
CA VAL A 39 2.54 10.27 2.61
C VAL A 39 1.04 10.04 2.39
N ALA A 40 0.39 9.27 3.28
CA ALA A 40 -1.05 9.02 3.22
C ALA A 40 -1.82 10.11 3.96
N ASP A 41 -3.05 10.36 3.51
CA ASP A 41 -3.99 11.26 4.18
C ASP A 41 -4.39 10.72 5.58
N ALA A 42 -4.63 11.63 6.52
CA ALA A 42 -5.00 11.30 7.89
C ALA A 42 -6.27 10.42 7.97
N ASP A 43 -7.27 10.65 7.12
CA ASP A 43 -8.51 9.88 7.10
C ASP A 43 -8.26 8.42 6.68
N ILE A 44 -7.30 8.22 5.76
CA ILE A 44 -6.88 6.88 5.32
C ILE A 44 -6.15 6.15 6.44
N ILE A 45 -5.30 6.87 7.19
CA ILE A 45 -4.56 6.32 8.33
C ILE A 45 -5.54 5.90 9.42
N GLU A 46 -6.48 6.76 9.79
CA GLU A 46 -7.47 6.49 10.83
C GLU A 46 -8.39 5.32 10.44
N SER A 47 -8.94 5.32 9.22
CA SER A 47 -9.76 4.22 8.70
C SER A 47 -9.03 2.87 8.76
N ARG A 48 -7.75 2.84 8.39
CA ARG A 48 -6.94 1.62 8.45
C ARG A 48 -6.70 1.16 9.88
N LYS A 49 -6.43 2.07 10.81
CA LYS A 49 -6.24 1.73 12.23
C LYS A 49 -7.51 1.14 12.84
N ASN A 50 -8.68 1.70 12.52
CA ASN A 50 -9.98 1.19 12.99
C ASN A 50 -10.27 -0.24 12.49
N LEU A 51 -9.67 -0.64 11.37
CA LEU A 51 -9.77 -1.98 10.80
C LEU A 51 -8.55 -2.87 11.13
N ALA A 52 -7.65 -2.43 12.02
CA ALA A 52 -6.39 -3.10 12.36
C ALA A 52 -5.48 -3.41 11.14
N LEU A 53 -5.59 -2.61 10.08
CA LEU A 53 -4.84 -2.76 8.83
C LEU A 53 -3.45 -2.11 8.91
N ASP A 54 -3.19 -1.30 9.91
CA ASP A 54 -1.89 -0.66 10.21
C ASP A 54 -0.81 -1.66 10.67
N HIS A 55 -1.21 -2.89 10.98
CA HIS A 55 -0.31 -4.02 11.23
C HIS A 55 0.27 -4.66 9.97
N TYR A 56 -0.23 -4.28 8.79
CA TYR A 56 0.20 -4.84 7.50
C TYR A 56 0.90 -3.79 6.64
N VAL A 57 1.70 -4.24 5.67
CA VAL A 57 2.24 -3.36 4.63
C VAL A 57 1.31 -3.38 3.42
N PRO A 58 0.77 -2.22 2.99
CA PRO A 58 -0.14 -2.14 1.85
C PRO A 58 0.62 -2.19 0.52
N PHE A 59 0.15 -2.99 -0.42
CA PHE A 59 0.61 -3.01 -1.80
C PHE A 59 -0.57 -2.88 -2.76
N HIS A 60 -0.39 -2.15 -3.85
CA HIS A 60 -1.37 -1.97 -4.92
C HIS A 60 -1.15 -2.97 -6.05
N PHE A 61 -2.24 -3.26 -6.74
CA PHE A 61 -2.23 -4.07 -7.96
C PHE A 61 -1.73 -3.30 -9.20
N PHE A 62 -1.73 -1.96 -9.13
CA PHE A 62 -1.34 -1.06 -10.22
C PHE A 62 -0.28 -0.08 -9.74
N GLY A 63 0.71 0.21 -10.60
CA GLY A 63 1.57 1.37 -10.42
C GLY A 63 0.92 2.61 -11.03
N GLY A 64 0.97 3.75 -10.34
CA GLY A 64 0.31 4.98 -10.78
C GLY A 64 -1.20 4.95 -10.52
N SER A 65 -1.61 4.38 -9.39
CA SER A 65 -3.01 4.36 -8.96
C SER A 65 -3.55 5.80 -8.72
N PRO A 66 -4.88 6.02 -8.67
CA PRO A 66 -5.43 7.30 -8.26
C PRO A 66 -4.91 7.78 -6.90
N PHE A 67 -4.64 6.84 -5.98
CA PHE A 67 -3.97 7.14 -4.72
C PHE A 67 -2.55 7.66 -4.95
N ASP A 68 -1.73 6.96 -5.75
CA ASP A 68 -0.35 7.38 -6.04
C ASP A 68 -0.32 8.79 -6.65
N GLY A 69 -1.21 9.04 -7.61
CA GLY A 69 -1.33 10.35 -8.25
C GLY A 69 -1.74 11.44 -7.27
N ARG A 70 -2.69 11.16 -6.37
CA ARG A 70 -3.12 12.11 -5.34
C ARG A 70 -1.99 12.44 -4.38
N VAL A 71 -1.27 11.43 -3.88
CA VAL A 71 -0.11 11.59 -3.00
C VAL A 71 0.94 12.48 -3.66
N GLN A 72 1.26 12.25 -4.93
CA GLN A 72 2.23 13.05 -5.67
C GLN A 72 1.78 14.50 -5.92
N ILE A 73 0.49 14.71 -6.20
CA ILE A 73 -0.08 16.06 -6.39
C ILE A 73 -0.05 16.86 -5.09
N ASP A 74 -0.35 16.23 -3.97
CA ASP A 74 -0.45 16.88 -2.65
C ASP A 74 0.95 17.13 -2.03
N ASN A 75 2.00 16.51 -2.57
CA ASN A 75 3.36 16.57 -2.06
C ASN A 75 4.38 16.87 -3.18
N LYS A 76 4.24 18.01 -3.86
CA LYS A 76 5.04 18.35 -5.06
C LYS A 76 6.53 18.55 -4.80
N ASP A 77 6.90 18.81 -3.56
CA ASP A 77 8.27 19.02 -3.08
C ASP A 77 8.98 17.71 -2.70
N LYS A 78 8.22 16.61 -2.54
CA LYS A 78 8.76 15.30 -2.20
C LYS A 78 9.16 14.51 -3.44
N ARG A 79 10.06 13.55 -3.24
CA ARG A 79 10.45 12.56 -4.24
C ARG A 79 9.99 11.20 -3.76
N PHE A 80 9.48 10.39 -4.68
CA PHE A 80 8.90 9.10 -4.36
C PHE A 80 9.68 7.95 -4.99
N ALA A 81 9.69 6.82 -4.28
CA ALA A 81 10.16 5.55 -4.79
C ALA A 81 8.98 4.56 -4.92
N LEU A 82 9.00 3.74 -5.96
CA LEU A 82 8.04 2.67 -6.17
C LEU A 82 8.73 1.33 -5.95
N ILE A 83 8.40 0.67 -4.84
CA ILE A 83 8.91 -0.67 -4.52
C ILE A 83 7.96 -1.69 -5.15
N THR A 84 8.52 -2.68 -5.84
CA THR A 84 7.72 -3.74 -6.46
C THR A 84 8.07 -5.13 -5.97
N VAL A 85 7.05 -5.96 -5.85
CA VAL A 85 7.17 -7.37 -5.45
C VAL A 85 6.42 -8.24 -6.45
N ARG A 86 6.99 -9.40 -6.82
CA ARG A 86 6.29 -10.36 -7.68
C ARG A 86 5.11 -10.97 -6.92
N ARG A 87 3.95 -11.11 -7.58
CA ARG A 87 2.77 -11.76 -7.00
C ARG A 87 3.06 -13.18 -6.51
N THR A 88 3.89 -13.92 -7.23
CA THR A 88 4.33 -15.26 -6.82
C THR A 88 5.07 -15.27 -5.49
N VAL A 89 5.79 -14.19 -5.14
CA VAL A 89 6.43 -14.05 -3.82
C VAL A 89 5.36 -13.81 -2.76
N ALA A 90 4.39 -12.93 -3.01
CA ALA A 90 3.30 -12.67 -2.08
C ALA A 90 2.44 -13.92 -1.83
N GLU A 91 2.12 -14.67 -2.88
CA GLU A 91 1.38 -15.94 -2.83
C GLU A 91 2.15 -16.99 -2.02
N ALA A 92 3.44 -17.20 -2.33
CA ALA A 92 4.28 -18.16 -1.63
C ALA A 92 4.46 -17.84 -0.13
N ASN A 93 4.33 -16.57 0.24
CA ASN A 93 4.43 -16.10 1.62
C ASN A 93 3.05 -15.85 2.28
N GLY A 94 1.95 -16.31 1.67
CA GLY A 94 0.62 -16.24 2.28
C GLY A 94 0.10 -14.82 2.54
N TRP A 95 0.46 -13.84 1.71
CA TRP A 95 -0.02 -12.48 1.86
C TRP A 95 -1.54 -12.41 1.67
N LYS A 96 -2.20 -11.52 2.40
CA LYS A 96 -3.66 -11.38 2.40
C LYS A 96 -4.10 -10.42 1.30
N ILE A 97 -5.31 -10.58 0.79
CA ILE A 97 -5.93 -9.65 -0.16
C ILE A 97 -7.13 -9.01 0.53
N ILE A 98 -7.29 -7.69 0.39
CA ILE A 98 -8.53 -7.02 0.78
C ILE A 98 -9.43 -6.88 -0.46
N PRO A 99 -10.58 -7.58 -0.51
CA PRO A 99 -11.46 -7.54 -1.67
C PRO A 99 -12.26 -6.23 -1.79
N ARG A 100 -12.35 -5.46 -0.69
CA ARG A 100 -13.12 -4.22 -0.59
C ARG A 100 -12.21 -3.05 -0.22
N HIS A 101 -12.42 -1.90 -0.86
CA HIS A 101 -11.66 -0.68 -0.54
C HIS A 101 -11.88 -0.27 0.93
N PRO A 102 -10.82 0.08 1.70
CA PRO A 102 -10.96 0.41 3.13
C PRO A 102 -11.91 1.58 3.44
N LEU A 103 -12.07 2.52 2.49
CA LEU A 103 -12.99 3.66 2.60
C LEU A 103 -14.41 3.40 2.04
N ALA A 104 -14.75 2.18 1.63
CA ALA A 104 -16.07 1.89 1.07
C ALA A 104 -17.13 1.79 2.18
N ASN A 105 -17.74 2.93 2.55
CA ASN A 105 -18.93 2.99 3.42
C ASN A 105 -20.01 1.98 3.00
N GLU A 106 -20.80 1.49 3.95
CA GLU A 106 -21.79 0.42 3.75
C GLU A 106 -22.86 0.70 2.67
N THR A 107 -23.03 1.95 2.22
CA THR A 107 -24.15 2.35 1.35
C THR A 107 -23.75 2.72 -0.09
N ALA A 108 -22.48 2.67 -0.47
CA ALA A 108 -22.06 3.03 -1.83
C ALA A 108 -21.28 1.89 -2.49
N SER A 109 -22.00 0.99 -3.15
CA SER A 109 -21.47 0.05 -4.14
C SER A 109 -21.05 0.80 -5.41
N ARG A 110 -19.98 1.59 -5.33
CA ARG A 110 -19.16 1.91 -6.51
C ARG A 110 -17.93 1.02 -6.47
N LEU A 111 -18.07 -0.12 -7.14
CA LEU A 111 -17.01 -1.08 -7.45
C LEU A 111 -15.84 -0.34 -8.12
N TYR A 112 -14.86 0.06 -7.32
CA TYR A 112 -13.47 0.16 -7.77
C TYR A 112 -12.78 -1.12 -7.32
N SER A 113 -12.43 -1.91 -8.32
CA SER A 113 -11.86 -3.25 -8.29
C SER A 113 -10.75 -3.43 -7.25
N SER A 114 -10.93 -4.36 -6.30
CA SER A 114 -9.87 -5.08 -5.54
C SER A 114 -8.46 -4.47 -5.61
N GLU A 115 -8.10 -3.60 -4.65
CA GLU A 115 -6.92 -2.73 -4.82
C GLU A 115 -5.70 -3.06 -3.95
N TYR A 116 -5.79 -4.00 -2.98
CA TYR A 116 -4.68 -4.18 -2.02
C TYR A 116 -4.31 -5.64 -1.72
N PHE A 117 -3.01 -5.94 -1.83
CA PHE A 117 -2.35 -7.01 -1.05
C PHE A 117 -1.84 -6.42 0.26
N LEU A 118 -1.98 -7.19 1.34
CA LEU A 118 -1.44 -6.93 2.65
C LEU A 118 -0.38 -7.98 2.96
N ARG A 119 0.87 -7.54 3.09
CA ARG A 119 1.92 -8.41 3.61
C ARG A 119 1.66 -8.69 5.09
N VAL A 120 1.57 -9.96 5.45
CA VAL A 120 1.67 -10.41 6.84
C VAL A 120 3.14 -10.31 7.24
N LEU A 121 3.44 -9.61 8.33
CA LEU A 121 4.78 -9.66 8.93
C LEU A 121 4.78 -10.85 9.89
N ASP A 122 5.79 -11.72 9.77
CA ASP A 122 6.00 -12.78 10.75
C ASP A 122 6.00 -12.16 12.17
N MET A 123 5.26 -12.82 13.07
CA MET A 123 5.13 -12.44 14.47
C MET A 123 6.44 -12.66 15.21
#